data_AF-A0A7W0JBM0-F1
#
_entry.id   AF-A0A7W0JBM0-F1
#
_cell.length_a   1.000
_cell.length_b   1.000
_cell.length_c   1.000
_cell.angle_alpha   90.00
_cell.angle_beta   90.00
_cell.angle_gamma   90.00
#
_symmetry.space_group_name_H-M   'P 1'
#
loop_
_entity.id
_entity.type
_entity.pdbx_description
1 polymer ?
#
loop_
_entity_poly.entity_id
_entity_poly.type
_entity_poly.pdbx_seq_one_letter_code
_entity_poly.pdbx_strand_id
1 'polypeptide(L)'
;MTGRLSQWLRPVAAVAGVVAVAAVLVLVNGHDGSDRSLSPRIPPTCQTNQADSAGERNALASRALKRQDAALRLGSQAGYLATWDSRAQGARWHAEHIYANLRALRITELDPRYDGAGSGLSLVAQQRLGTDAWKAEVDVSYALAASDPRRAETTVSFTFVRRGEVALVVAIEPAESKRTPIWLLPRLNVARSARTLVAATTAAEARRVGRHLRQAVEDVEKVLPSWAGKLVAYVPGNSVQLEALLAASPGSYDGIAAVTTTVDGSERQDAPVVIVVNPAVLDDLGPIGSHVVVTHESTHVATNAAVVKMPLWVAEG
;
A
#
# COMPACT_ATOMS: atom_id res chain seq x y z
N MET A 1 2.31 -62.73 -41.31
CA MET A 1 2.76 -62.35 -39.94
C MET A 1 3.88 -61.32 -40.12
N THR A 2 3.56 -60.04 -40.37
CA THR A 2 3.35 -58.94 -39.39
C THR A 2 4.64 -58.45 -38.71
N GLY A 3 5.07 -57.22 -39.02
CA GLY A 3 6.09 -56.43 -38.31
C GLY A 3 6.91 -55.52 -39.23
N ARG A 4 6.35 -54.46 -39.83
CA ARG A 4 6.41 -53.04 -39.40
C ARG A 4 7.79 -52.55 -38.92
N LEU A 5 8.53 -51.87 -39.80
CA LEU A 5 9.51 -50.83 -39.47
C LEU A 5 9.45 -49.72 -40.52
N SER A 6 8.49 -48.83 -40.33
CA SER A 6 8.57 -47.44 -40.75
C SER A 6 7.78 -46.66 -39.72
N GLN A 7 8.30 -45.51 -39.29
CA GLN A 7 7.54 -44.28 -39.02
C GLN A 7 8.36 -43.25 -38.20
N TRP A 8 8.79 -42.22 -38.92
CA TRP A 8 8.77 -40.79 -38.56
C TRP A 8 9.63 -40.26 -37.41
N LEU A 9 10.72 -39.60 -37.82
CA LEU A 9 11.20 -38.33 -37.27
C LEU A 9 10.00 -37.38 -37.07
N ARG A 10 9.76 -36.93 -35.84
CA ARG A 10 8.93 -35.76 -35.56
C ARG A 10 9.82 -34.69 -34.94
N PRO A 11 9.83 -33.46 -35.46
CA PRO A 11 10.57 -32.35 -34.87
C PRO A 11 9.92 -32.00 -33.52
N VAL A 12 10.73 -31.87 -32.48
CA VAL A 12 10.34 -31.24 -31.22
C VAL A 12 10.18 -29.76 -31.53
N ALA A 13 8.94 -29.33 -31.76
CA ALA A 13 8.60 -27.92 -31.82
C ALA A 13 8.80 -27.33 -30.41
N ALA A 14 9.90 -26.60 -30.24
CA ALA A 14 10.08 -25.74 -29.09
C ALA A 14 8.97 -24.68 -29.13
N VAL A 15 8.01 -24.79 -28.21
CA VAL A 15 7.02 -23.75 -27.97
C VAL A 15 7.76 -22.57 -27.35
N ALA A 16 8.22 -21.65 -28.19
CA ALA A 16 8.62 -20.32 -27.78
C ALA A 16 7.35 -19.57 -27.38
N GLY A 17 6.92 -19.75 -26.13
CA GLY A 17 5.92 -18.89 -25.52
C GLY A 17 6.54 -17.52 -25.32
N VAL A 18 6.26 -16.59 -26.22
CA VAL A 18 6.51 -15.17 -26.00
C VAL A 18 5.56 -14.74 -24.89
N VAL A 19 6.04 -14.73 -23.65
CA VAL A 19 5.34 -14.06 -22.54
C VAL A 19 5.57 -12.58 -22.75
N ALA A 20 4.52 -11.88 -23.17
CA ALA A 20 4.52 -10.42 -23.20
C ALA A 20 4.59 -9.93 -21.76
N VAL A 21 5.75 -9.41 -21.35
CA VAL A 21 5.88 -8.58 -20.14
C VAL A 21 5.38 -7.20 -20.54
N ALA A 22 4.12 -6.90 -20.24
CA ALA A 22 3.56 -5.58 -20.45
C ALA A 22 3.81 -4.73 -19.19
N ALA A 23 4.83 -3.88 -19.23
CA ALA A 23 4.99 -2.80 -18.26
C ALA A 23 4.10 -1.62 -18.68
N VAL A 24 3.25 -1.15 -17.76
CA VAL A 24 2.41 0.05 -17.96
C VAL A 24 2.91 1.15 -17.03
N LEU A 25 3.58 2.15 -17.61
CA LEU A 25 3.84 3.44 -16.98
C LEU A 25 2.56 4.29 -17.07
N VAL A 26 1.82 4.40 -15.96
CA VAL A 26 0.64 5.27 -15.87
C VAL A 26 1.06 6.68 -15.45
N LEU A 27 0.96 7.64 -16.38
CA LEU A 27 1.08 9.07 -16.12
C LEU A 27 -0.34 9.65 -15.92
N VAL A 28 -0.63 10.23 -14.74
CA VAL A 28 -1.92 10.86 -14.42
C VAL A 28 -1.82 12.37 -14.62
N ASN A 29 -2.56 12.92 -15.59
CA ASN A 29 -2.73 14.37 -15.77
C ASN A 29 -4.02 14.85 -15.07
N GLY A 30 -3.89 15.79 -14.13
CA GLY A 30 -5.01 16.50 -13.51
C GLY A 30 -5.58 17.59 -14.43
N HIS A 31 -6.91 17.73 -14.46
CA HIS A 31 -7.60 18.85 -15.11
C HIS A 31 -8.34 19.68 -14.06
N ASP A 32 -7.99 20.96 -13.98
CA ASP A 32 -8.70 22.00 -13.25
C ASP A 32 -9.96 22.42 -14.03
N GLY A 33 -11.11 22.33 -13.36
CA GLY A 33 -12.39 22.85 -13.84
C GLY A 33 -13.02 23.70 -12.74
N SER A 34 -12.78 25.01 -12.80
CA SER A 34 -13.38 26.00 -11.91
C SER A 34 -14.85 26.24 -12.29
N ASP A 35 -15.77 25.95 -11.38
CA ASP A 35 -17.15 26.45 -11.50
C ASP A 35 -17.58 27.24 -10.26
N ARG A 36 -18.03 28.47 -10.53
CA ARG A 36 -18.44 29.47 -9.53
C ARG A 36 -19.78 29.06 -8.91
N SER A 37 -19.76 28.76 -7.61
CA SER A 37 -20.98 28.58 -6.81
C SER A 37 -21.49 29.94 -6.26
N LEU A 38 -22.75 30.23 -6.54
CA LEU A 38 -23.51 31.34 -5.93
C LEU A 38 -23.93 30.92 -4.51
N SER A 39 -23.38 31.56 -3.48
CA SER A 39 -23.73 31.27 -2.09
C SER A 39 -25.05 31.95 -1.67
N PRO A 40 -26.03 31.20 -1.10
CA PRO A 40 -27.15 31.80 -0.40
C PRO A 40 -26.71 32.26 1.01
N ARG A 41 -27.18 33.45 1.44
CA ARG A 41 -26.88 34.00 2.78
C ARG A 41 -27.55 33.16 3.87
N ILE A 42 -26.74 32.49 4.69
CA ILE A 42 -27.15 31.83 5.93
C ILE A 42 -26.97 32.84 7.09
N PRO A 43 -27.91 32.95 8.05
CA PRO A 43 -27.77 33.84 9.21
C PRO A 43 -26.52 33.51 10.07
N PRO A 44 -25.85 34.53 10.64
CA PRO A 44 -24.50 34.42 11.21
C PRO A 44 -24.37 33.52 12.45
N THR A 45 -25.47 33.15 13.10
CA THR A 45 -25.48 32.38 14.35
C THR A 45 -25.28 30.87 14.19
N CYS A 46 -25.51 30.30 13.01
CA CYS A 46 -25.32 28.86 12.79
C CYS A 46 -23.86 28.51 12.42
N GLN A 47 -23.14 29.48 11.83
CA GLN A 47 -21.77 29.28 11.34
C GLN A 47 -20.73 29.27 12.49
N THR A 48 -20.94 30.07 13.53
CA THR A 48 -20.06 30.10 14.73
C THR A 48 -20.09 28.77 15.48
N ASN A 49 -21.28 28.21 15.76
CA ASN A 49 -21.40 26.93 16.48
C ASN A 49 -20.81 25.75 15.70
N GLN A 50 -20.91 25.75 14.36
CA GLN A 50 -20.31 24.70 13.53
C GLN A 50 -18.79 24.82 13.47
N ALA A 51 -18.25 26.03 13.32
CA ALA A 51 -16.81 26.29 13.34
C ALA A 51 -16.16 25.91 14.67
N ASP A 52 -16.80 26.25 15.80
CA ASP A 52 -16.32 25.88 17.14
C ASP A 52 -16.32 24.36 17.33
N SER A 53 -17.36 23.66 16.87
CA SER A 53 -17.44 22.19 16.92
C SER A 53 -16.41 21.49 16.02
N ALA A 54 -16.02 22.12 14.91
CA ALA A 54 -15.01 21.60 14.00
C ALA A 54 -13.61 21.78 14.60
N GLY A 55 -13.32 22.96 15.15
CA GLY A 55 -12.07 23.24 15.86
C GLY A 55 -11.86 22.29 17.05
N GLU A 56 -12.90 22.03 17.82
CA GLU A 56 -12.85 21.09 18.95
C GLU A 56 -12.59 19.65 18.49
N ARG A 57 -13.31 19.17 17.45
CA ARG A 57 -13.10 17.83 16.87
C ARG A 57 -11.68 17.65 16.35
N ASN A 58 -11.14 18.65 15.66
CA ASN A 58 -9.77 18.63 15.17
C ASN A 58 -8.78 18.47 16.33
N ALA A 59 -8.94 19.27 17.39
CA ALA A 59 -8.06 19.21 18.56
C ALA A 59 -8.13 17.85 19.28
N LEU A 60 -9.33 17.29 19.41
CA LEU A 60 -9.55 15.95 20.00
C LEU A 60 -8.90 14.84 19.15
N ALA A 61 -9.10 14.87 17.83
CA ALA A 61 -8.52 13.92 16.88
C ALA A 61 -6.99 13.99 16.90
N SER A 62 -6.40 15.18 16.81
CA SER A 62 -4.94 15.35 16.88
C SER A 62 -4.35 14.81 18.18
N ARG A 63 -5.03 14.97 19.33
CA ARG A 63 -4.59 14.37 20.60
C ARG A 63 -4.67 12.84 20.57
N ALA A 64 -5.73 12.27 20.00
CA ALA A 64 -5.87 10.82 19.85
C ALA A 64 -4.76 10.22 18.97
N LEU A 65 -4.49 10.85 17.82
CA LEU A 65 -3.43 10.47 16.90
C LEU A 65 -2.04 10.52 17.55
N LYS A 66 -1.73 11.60 18.29
CA LYS A 66 -0.47 11.71 19.05
C LYS A 66 -0.29 10.61 20.10
N ARG A 67 -1.35 10.25 20.83
CA ARG A 67 -1.30 9.12 21.80
C ARG A 67 -1.06 7.79 21.10
N GLN A 68 -1.67 7.60 19.93
CA GLN A 68 -1.52 6.39 19.14
C GLN A 68 -0.08 6.24 18.64
N ASP A 69 0.50 7.31 18.07
CA ASP A 69 1.90 7.34 17.63
C ASP A 69 2.87 7.09 18.80
N ALA A 70 2.65 7.72 19.97
CA ALA A 70 3.45 7.48 21.15
C ALA A 70 3.42 6.01 21.61
N ALA A 71 2.25 5.36 21.55
CA ALA A 71 2.12 3.94 21.87
C ALA A 71 2.86 3.04 20.86
N LEU A 72 2.85 3.39 19.56
CA LEU A 72 3.60 2.68 18.52
C LEU A 72 5.12 2.77 18.76
N ARG A 73 5.62 3.96 19.08
CA ARG A 73 7.05 4.20 19.40
C ARG A 73 7.50 3.38 20.60
N LEU A 74 6.66 3.31 21.64
CA LEU A 74 6.92 2.51 22.83
C LEU A 74 6.71 1.01 22.62
N GLY A 75 6.13 0.59 21.49
CA GLY A 75 5.74 -0.82 21.27
C GLY A 75 4.67 -1.31 22.25
N SER A 76 3.87 -0.40 22.80
CA SER A 76 2.82 -0.71 23.78
C SER A 76 1.51 -1.05 23.08
N GLN A 77 1.23 -2.34 22.92
CA GLN A 77 -0.05 -2.80 22.34
C GLN A 77 -1.24 -2.33 23.19
N ALA A 78 -1.14 -2.44 24.52
CA ALA A 78 -2.19 -1.96 25.42
C ALA A 78 -2.43 -0.45 25.28
N GLY A 79 -1.36 0.35 25.18
CA GLY A 79 -1.46 1.80 24.93
C GLY A 79 -2.09 2.13 23.59
N TYR A 80 -1.74 1.37 22.53
CA TYR A 80 -2.34 1.55 21.21
C TYR A 80 -3.84 1.24 21.25
N LEU A 81 -4.23 0.08 21.80
CA LEU A 81 -5.63 -0.35 21.92
C LEU A 81 -6.45 0.60 22.80
N ALA A 82 -5.85 1.25 23.80
CA ALA A 82 -6.52 2.26 24.62
C ALA A 82 -6.93 3.53 23.85
N THR A 83 -6.40 3.75 22.63
CA THR A 83 -6.82 4.84 21.74
C THR A 83 -8.08 4.52 20.92
N TRP A 84 -8.56 3.27 20.99
CA TRP A 84 -9.73 2.80 20.23
C TRP A 84 -10.97 2.70 21.13
N ASP A 85 -12.16 2.88 20.55
CA ASP A 85 -13.41 2.74 21.28
C ASP A 85 -13.74 1.26 21.50
N SER A 86 -13.54 0.77 22.72
CA SER A 86 -13.86 -0.59 23.10
C SER A 86 -15.35 -0.92 23.05
N ARG A 87 -16.23 0.09 23.00
CA ARG A 87 -17.69 -0.09 22.85
C ARG A 87 -18.11 -0.27 21.39
N ALA A 88 -17.30 0.17 20.44
CA ALA A 88 -17.62 0.05 19.03
C ALA A 88 -17.36 -1.37 18.52
N GLN A 89 -18.39 -1.98 17.93
CA GLN A 89 -18.29 -3.34 17.40
C GLN A 89 -17.17 -3.45 16.37
N GLY A 90 -16.28 -4.42 16.55
CA GLY A 90 -15.16 -4.70 15.63
C GLY A 90 -13.95 -3.77 15.79
N ALA A 91 -14.06 -2.64 16.49
CA ALA A 91 -12.97 -1.67 16.64
C ALA A 91 -11.71 -2.29 17.27
N ARG A 92 -11.87 -3.14 18.30
CA ARG A 92 -10.75 -3.85 18.92
C ARG A 92 -10.04 -4.78 17.93
N TRP A 93 -10.79 -5.61 17.21
CA TRP A 93 -10.23 -6.53 16.22
C TRP A 93 -9.46 -5.74 15.16
N HIS A 94 -10.08 -4.67 14.64
CA HIS A 94 -9.47 -3.80 13.64
C HIS A 94 -8.15 -3.18 14.15
N ALA A 95 -8.15 -2.68 15.39
CA ALA A 95 -6.97 -2.14 16.04
C ALA A 95 -5.84 -3.17 16.19
N GLU A 96 -6.16 -4.38 16.65
CA GLU A 96 -5.19 -5.47 16.82
C GLU A 96 -4.56 -5.88 15.48
N HIS A 97 -5.35 -5.90 14.40
CA HIS A 97 -4.86 -6.25 13.06
C HIS A 97 -3.88 -5.21 12.52
N ILE A 98 -4.26 -3.93 12.57
CA ILE A 98 -3.37 -2.85 12.12
C ILE A 98 -2.10 -2.83 12.96
N TYR A 99 -2.22 -2.93 14.29
CA TYR A 99 -1.05 -2.96 15.17
C TYR A 99 -0.12 -4.13 14.83
N ALA A 100 -0.66 -5.33 14.62
CA ALA A 100 0.13 -6.49 14.23
C ALA A 100 0.87 -6.27 12.90
N ASN A 101 0.22 -5.68 11.90
CA ASN A 101 0.84 -5.34 10.61
C ASN A 101 1.96 -4.30 10.77
N LEU A 102 1.72 -3.22 11.51
CA LEU A 102 2.72 -2.18 11.78
C LEU A 102 3.96 -2.77 12.46
N ARG A 103 3.76 -3.60 13.50
CA ARG A 103 4.85 -4.32 14.17
C ARG A 103 5.55 -5.30 13.26
N ALA A 104 4.80 -6.05 12.46
CA ALA A 104 5.35 -7.01 11.50
C ALA A 104 6.20 -6.32 10.44
N LEU A 105 5.86 -5.09 10.04
CA LEU A 105 6.62 -4.24 9.10
C LEU A 105 7.76 -3.45 9.74
N ARG A 106 7.82 -3.41 11.08
CA ARG A 106 8.71 -2.54 11.88
C ARG A 106 8.46 -1.05 11.63
N ILE A 107 7.21 -0.68 11.39
CA ILE A 107 6.77 0.72 11.39
C ILE A 107 6.52 1.10 12.85
N THR A 108 7.35 1.99 13.38
CA THR A 108 7.30 2.44 14.78
C THR A 108 6.72 3.84 14.93
N GLU A 109 6.43 4.52 13.82
CA GLU A 109 6.01 5.91 13.76
C GLU A 109 5.16 6.11 12.51
N LEU A 110 4.06 6.86 12.65
CA LEU A 110 3.11 7.17 11.58
C LEU A 110 2.98 8.66 11.28
N ASP A 111 3.65 9.53 12.06
CA ASP A 111 3.61 11.00 11.97
C ASP A 111 2.29 11.56 11.37
N PRO A 112 1.17 11.39 12.11
CA PRO A 112 -0.15 11.68 11.58
C PRO A 112 -0.46 13.18 11.63
N ARG A 113 -0.91 13.73 10.50
CA ARG A 113 -1.43 15.08 10.38
C ARG A 113 -2.92 15.03 10.04
N TYR A 114 -3.72 15.63 10.90
CA TYR A 114 -5.14 15.81 10.63
C TYR A 114 -5.30 16.84 9.50
N ASP A 115 -5.90 16.43 8.38
CA ASP A 115 -6.06 17.30 7.21
C ASP A 115 -7.43 18.00 7.21
N GLY A 116 -8.50 17.28 7.61
CA GLY A 116 -9.83 17.86 7.66
C GLY A 116 -10.96 16.87 7.91
N ALA A 117 -12.19 17.38 7.85
CA ALA A 117 -13.38 16.53 7.81
C ALA A 117 -13.35 15.71 6.50
N GLY A 118 -13.47 14.39 6.62
CA GLY A 118 -13.54 13.50 5.46
C GLY A 118 -14.94 13.48 4.85
N SER A 119 -15.18 12.53 3.93
CA SER A 119 -16.56 12.20 3.55
C SER A 119 -17.35 11.86 4.81
N GLY A 120 -18.47 12.57 5.04
CA GLY A 120 -19.27 12.39 6.25
C GLY A 120 -19.65 10.92 6.48
N LEU A 121 -20.00 10.58 7.73
CA LEU A 121 -20.45 9.22 8.03
C LEU A 121 -21.73 8.89 7.24
N SER A 122 -21.83 7.65 6.75
CA SER A 122 -23.08 7.15 6.19
C SER A 122 -24.18 7.19 7.25
N LEU A 123 -25.45 7.29 6.84
CA LEU A 123 -26.59 7.30 7.77
C LEU A 123 -26.59 6.08 8.70
N VAL A 124 -26.23 4.90 8.17
CA VAL A 124 -26.11 3.65 8.94
C VAL A 124 -24.99 3.76 9.98
N ALA A 125 -23.82 4.29 9.60
CA ALA A 125 -22.72 4.50 10.54
C ALA A 125 -23.08 5.53 11.62
N GLN A 126 -23.76 6.62 11.24
CA GLN A 126 -24.23 7.66 12.16
C GLN A 126 -25.27 7.11 13.16
N GLN A 127 -26.24 6.30 12.71
CA GLN A 127 -27.21 5.65 13.58
C GLN A 127 -26.54 4.70 14.59
N ARG A 128 -25.52 3.98 14.16
CA ARG A 128 -24.79 3.03 15.01
C ARG A 128 -23.86 3.71 16.02
N LEU A 129 -23.17 4.78 15.62
CA LEU A 129 -22.11 5.41 16.43
C LEU A 129 -22.59 6.64 17.23
N GLY A 130 -23.76 7.19 16.88
CA GLY A 130 -24.32 8.41 17.48
C GLY A 130 -23.79 9.69 16.83
N THR A 131 -24.38 10.83 17.19
CA THR A 131 -24.07 12.17 16.64
C THR A 131 -22.65 12.66 16.94
N ASP A 132 -22.02 12.09 17.96
CA ASP A 132 -20.66 12.42 18.40
C ASP A 132 -19.56 11.70 17.60
N ALA A 133 -19.95 10.93 16.58
CA ALA A 133 -19.02 10.29 15.67
C ALA A 133 -18.80 11.14 14.41
N TRP A 134 -17.57 11.13 13.90
CA TRP A 134 -17.22 11.80 12.67
C TRP A 134 -16.12 11.05 11.91
N LYS A 135 -16.04 11.31 10.61
CA LYS A 135 -14.97 10.83 9.75
C LYS A 135 -14.01 11.97 9.43
N ALA A 136 -12.72 11.67 9.38
CA ALA A 136 -11.68 12.62 9.04
C ALA A 136 -10.63 11.97 8.14
N GLU A 137 -10.07 12.76 7.24
CA GLU A 137 -8.89 12.36 6.50
C GLU A 137 -7.63 12.76 7.27
N VAL A 138 -6.71 11.82 7.36
CA VAL A 138 -5.46 11.96 8.09
C VAL A 138 -4.34 11.60 7.14
N ASP A 139 -3.48 12.58 6.88
CA ASP A 139 -2.22 12.34 6.20
C ASP A 139 -1.27 11.65 7.17
N VAL A 140 -0.64 10.60 6.69
CA VAL A 140 0.21 9.70 7.46
C VAL A 140 1.51 9.56 6.72
N SER A 141 2.61 9.95 7.36
CA SER A 141 3.95 9.76 6.84
C SER A 141 4.61 8.60 7.58
N TYR A 142 5.15 7.61 6.87
CA TYR A 142 5.78 6.46 7.50
C TYR A 142 6.99 5.95 6.70
N ALA A 143 7.90 5.25 7.36
CA ALA A 143 9.04 4.60 6.72
C ALA A 143 9.16 3.15 7.15
N LEU A 144 9.63 2.31 6.22
CA LEU A 144 10.08 0.96 6.55
C LEU A 144 11.55 1.02 7.00
N ALA A 145 11.86 1.81 8.03
CA ALA A 145 13.21 2.34 8.31
C ALA A 145 14.36 1.32 8.27
N ALA A 146 14.12 0.06 8.65
CA ALA A 146 15.12 -1.00 8.57
C ALA A 146 15.45 -1.48 7.13
N SER A 147 14.56 -1.24 6.17
CA SER A 147 14.62 -1.68 4.77
C SER A 147 14.70 -0.50 3.80
N ASP A 148 13.95 0.56 4.05
CA ASP A 148 14.02 1.83 3.32
C ASP A 148 13.73 2.98 4.31
N PRO A 149 14.71 3.87 4.58
CA PRO A 149 14.52 4.99 5.50
C PRO A 149 13.71 6.15 4.89
N ARG A 150 13.49 6.16 3.57
CA ARG A 150 12.68 7.18 2.89
C ARG A 150 11.22 7.08 3.34
N ARG A 151 10.55 8.22 3.49
CA ARG A 151 9.17 8.28 3.97
C ARG A 151 8.19 8.21 2.81
N ALA A 152 7.20 7.35 2.93
CA ALA A 152 6.02 7.35 2.09
C ALA A 152 4.94 8.21 2.75
N GLU A 153 4.17 8.93 1.94
CA GLU A 153 3.01 9.68 2.39
C GLU A 153 1.72 8.99 1.91
N THR A 154 0.71 8.94 2.76
CA THR A 154 -0.60 8.39 2.40
C THR A 154 -1.69 9.14 3.15
N THR A 155 -2.87 9.22 2.56
CA THR A 155 -4.06 9.72 3.25
C THR A 155 -4.93 8.52 3.59
N VAL A 156 -5.34 8.42 4.86
CA VAL A 156 -6.26 7.39 5.34
C VAL A 156 -7.45 8.02 6.03
N SER A 157 -8.57 7.31 6.00
CA SER A 157 -9.83 7.79 6.56
C SER A 157 -10.01 7.22 7.96
N PHE A 158 -9.94 8.08 8.97
CA PHE A 158 -10.21 7.72 10.35
C PHE A 158 -11.68 7.98 10.69
N THR A 159 -12.33 7.02 11.35
CA THR A 159 -13.58 7.26 12.06
C THR A 159 -13.29 7.44 13.54
N PHE A 160 -13.71 8.58 14.09
CA PHE A 160 -13.60 8.91 15.50
C PHE A 160 -14.96 8.94 16.16
N VAL A 161 -14.96 8.77 17.48
CA VAL A 161 -16.11 9.07 18.31
C VAL A 161 -15.68 9.77 19.59
N ARG A 162 -16.43 10.81 19.98
CA ARG A 162 -16.20 11.51 21.25
C ARG A 162 -16.79 10.72 22.41
N ARG A 163 -16.02 10.59 23.49
CA ARG A 163 -16.42 10.04 24.78
C ARG A 163 -15.94 10.98 25.88
N GLY A 164 -16.82 11.91 26.31
CA GLY A 164 -16.41 13.01 27.19
C GLY A 164 -15.37 13.90 26.52
N GLU A 165 -14.21 14.10 27.16
CA GLU A 165 -13.15 15.00 26.68
C GLU A 165 -12.11 14.33 25.78
N VAL A 166 -12.39 13.11 25.29
CA VAL A 166 -11.48 12.37 24.41
C VAL A 166 -12.17 11.90 23.13
N ALA A 167 -11.43 11.95 22.02
CA ALA A 167 -11.73 11.16 20.83
C ALA A 167 -11.11 9.77 20.96
N LEU A 168 -11.86 8.76 20.54
CA LEU A 168 -11.40 7.39 20.36
C LEU A 168 -11.59 6.97 18.91
N VAL A 169 -10.66 6.16 18.40
CA VAL A 169 -10.71 5.62 17.03
C VAL A 169 -11.67 4.44 16.98
N VAL A 170 -12.49 4.39 15.94
CA VAL A 170 -13.42 3.29 15.65
C VAL A 170 -12.91 2.44 14.50
N ALA A 171 -12.41 3.07 13.44
CA ALA A 171 -11.93 2.42 12.23
C ALA A 171 -10.86 3.27 11.55
N ILE A 172 -9.94 2.62 10.83
CA ILE A 172 -9.03 3.25 9.88
C ILE A 172 -9.24 2.54 8.54
N GLU A 173 -9.63 3.29 7.54
CA GLU A 173 -9.95 2.76 6.21
C GLU A 173 -9.06 3.44 5.17
N PRO A 174 -8.84 2.81 4.00
CA PRO A 174 -8.29 3.52 2.85
C PRO A 174 -9.11 4.78 2.57
N ALA A 175 -8.44 5.89 2.27
CA ALA A 175 -9.13 7.06 1.73
C ALA A 175 -9.58 6.79 0.28
N GLU A 176 -10.67 7.42 -0.12
CA GLU A 176 -11.26 7.23 -1.44
C GLU A 176 -10.31 7.70 -2.54
N SER A 177 -10.18 6.90 -3.62
CA SER A 177 -9.28 7.19 -4.74
C SER A 177 -7.81 7.42 -4.36
N LYS A 178 -7.38 6.99 -3.16
CA LYS A 178 -5.99 7.02 -2.72
C LYS A 178 -5.40 5.60 -2.69
N ARG A 179 -4.07 5.53 -2.73
CA ARG A 179 -3.35 4.27 -2.56
C ARG A 179 -3.58 3.74 -1.16
N THR A 180 -3.95 2.47 -1.06
CA THR A 180 -4.07 1.78 0.22
C THR A 180 -2.68 1.48 0.75
N PRO A 181 -2.30 1.97 1.94
CA PRO A 181 -1.03 1.60 2.53
C PRO A 181 -1.02 0.12 2.89
N ILE A 182 0.11 -0.56 2.66
CA ILE A 182 0.25 -2.01 2.85
C ILE A 182 -0.17 -2.50 4.24
N TRP A 183 0.01 -1.67 5.28
CA TRP A 183 -0.33 -2.00 6.66
C TRP A 183 -1.85 -2.04 6.94
N LEU A 184 -2.68 -1.53 6.03
CA LEU A 184 -4.15 -1.67 6.05
C LEU A 184 -4.68 -2.93 5.34
N LEU A 185 -3.84 -3.67 4.62
CA LEU A 185 -4.27 -4.95 4.07
C LEU A 185 -4.59 -5.96 5.19
N PRO A 186 -5.28 -7.07 4.88
CA PRO A 186 -5.41 -8.19 5.81
C PRO A 186 -4.06 -8.66 6.35
N ARG A 187 -4.10 -9.49 7.40
CA ARG A 187 -2.93 -9.92 8.15
C ARG A 187 -1.73 -10.25 7.26
N LEU A 188 -0.62 -9.55 7.50
CA LEU A 188 0.62 -9.71 6.75
C LEU A 188 1.53 -10.77 7.37
N ASN A 189 2.25 -11.46 6.49
CA ASN A 189 3.38 -12.33 6.77
C ASN A 189 4.61 -11.68 6.15
N VAL A 190 5.65 -11.44 6.96
CA VAL A 190 6.83 -10.70 6.50
C VAL A 190 8.06 -11.60 6.50
N ALA A 191 8.68 -11.75 5.33
CA ALA A 191 9.98 -12.40 5.17
C ALA A 191 11.07 -11.35 5.00
N ARG A 192 12.19 -11.49 5.71
CA ARG A 192 13.31 -10.53 5.68
C ARG A 192 14.64 -11.23 5.49
N SER A 193 15.56 -10.52 4.84
CA SER A 193 16.99 -10.82 4.79
C SER A 193 17.80 -9.53 4.99
N ALA A 194 19.12 -9.58 4.83
CA ALA A 194 19.97 -8.40 4.92
C ALA A 194 19.62 -7.32 3.86
N ARG A 195 19.23 -7.75 2.65
CA ARG A 195 18.94 -6.86 1.51
C ARG A 195 17.51 -6.93 0.98
N THR A 196 16.61 -7.71 1.61
CA THR A 196 15.23 -7.87 1.12
C THR A 196 14.17 -7.84 2.22
N LEU A 197 13.01 -7.28 1.91
CA LEU A 197 11.77 -7.37 2.69
C LEU A 197 10.62 -7.75 1.78
N VAL A 198 9.84 -8.77 2.16
CA VAL A 198 8.58 -9.13 1.49
C VAL A 198 7.47 -9.08 2.49
N ALA A 199 6.41 -8.31 2.21
CA ALA A 199 5.16 -8.31 2.97
C ALA A 199 4.07 -8.95 2.12
N ALA A 200 3.55 -10.11 2.57
CA ALA A 200 2.56 -10.86 1.82
C ALA A 200 1.36 -11.24 2.69
N THR A 201 0.19 -11.46 2.10
CA THR A 201 -0.99 -11.95 2.85
C THR A 201 -0.86 -13.42 3.27
N THR A 202 0.07 -14.18 2.68
CA THR A 202 0.38 -15.56 3.09
C THR A 202 1.87 -15.78 3.36
N ALA A 203 2.18 -16.69 4.27
CA ALA A 203 3.58 -17.04 4.57
C ALA A 203 4.27 -17.80 3.42
N ALA A 204 3.49 -18.51 2.59
CA ALA A 204 3.99 -19.21 1.41
C ALA A 204 4.52 -18.20 0.38
N GLU A 205 3.72 -17.18 0.05
CA GLU A 205 4.11 -16.12 -0.88
C GLU A 205 5.29 -15.29 -0.35
N ALA A 206 5.27 -14.92 0.94
CA ALA A 206 6.39 -14.22 1.55
C ALA A 206 7.72 -14.98 1.36
N ARG A 207 7.70 -16.31 1.55
CA ARG A 207 8.89 -17.15 1.35
C ARG A 207 9.26 -17.31 -0.12
N ARG A 208 8.27 -17.49 -1.01
CA ARG A 208 8.49 -17.71 -2.44
C ARG A 208 9.09 -16.48 -3.10
N VAL A 209 8.41 -15.34 -3.03
CA VAL A 209 8.91 -14.06 -3.56
C VAL A 209 10.21 -13.66 -2.86
N GLY A 210 10.35 -13.96 -1.57
CA GLY A 210 11.59 -13.72 -0.84
C GLY A 210 12.81 -14.49 -1.37
N ARG A 211 12.64 -15.68 -1.96
CA ARG A 211 13.72 -16.40 -2.66
C ARG A 211 14.10 -15.69 -3.96
N HIS A 212 13.11 -15.30 -4.76
CA HIS A 212 13.33 -14.58 -6.01
C HIS A 212 14.06 -13.25 -5.78
N LEU A 213 13.65 -12.44 -4.80
CA LEU A 213 14.34 -11.19 -4.50
C LEU A 213 15.79 -11.39 -4.06
N ARG A 214 16.10 -12.45 -3.29
CA ARG A 214 17.50 -12.69 -2.89
C ARG A 214 18.36 -13.04 -4.09
N GLN A 215 17.86 -13.88 -4.99
CA GLN A 215 18.58 -14.21 -6.21
C GLN A 215 18.69 -12.99 -7.14
N ALA A 216 17.64 -12.17 -7.24
CA ALA A 216 17.64 -10.95 -8.02
C ALA A 216 18.68 -9.94 -7.52
N VAL A 217 18.92 -9.83 -6.20
CA VAL A 217 20.03 -9.02 -5.67
C VAL A 217 21.37 -9.48 -6.23
N GLU A 218 21.65 -10.79 -6.19
CA GLU A 218 22.90 -11.34 -6.73
C GLU A 218 23.02 -11.12 -8.25
N ASP A 219 21.90 -11.23 -8.99
CA ASP A 219 21.88 -11.07 -10.44
C ASP A 219 22.09 -9.60 -10.86
N VAL A 220 21.46 -8.67 -10.14
CA VAL A 220 21.67 -7.23 -10.34
C VAL A 220 23.11 -6.83 -10.02
N GLU A 221 23.68 -7.32 -8.92
CA GLU A 221 25.07 -7.01 -8.51
C GLU A 221 26.12 -7.46 -9.54
N LYS A 222 25.87 -8.54 -10.29
CA LYS A 222 26.77 -8.99 -11.37
C LYS A 222 26.92 -7.94 -12.48
N VAL A 223 25.88 -7.13 -12.71
CA VAL A 223 25.84 -6.12 -13.78
C VAL A 223 26.06 -4.71 -13.23
N LEU A 224 25.55 -4.42 -12.04
CA LEU A 224 25.65 -3.15 -11.31
C LEU A 224 26.40 -3.36 -9.98
N PRO A 225 27.72 -3.60 -10.00
CA PRO A 225 28.48 -3.99 -8.81
C PRO A 225 28.55 -2.89 -7.73
N SER A 226 28.28 -1.63 -8.09
CA SER A 226 28.20 -0.52 -7.14
C SER A 226 26.85 -0.41 -6.43
N TRP A 227 25.84 -1.19 -6.83
CA TRP A 227 24.51 -1.09 -6.24
C TRP A 227 24.42 -1.77 -4.86
N ALA A 228 24.24 -0.95 -3.82
CA ALA A 228 24.12 -1.38 -2.43
C ALA A 228 22.68 -1.27 -1.86
N GLY A 229 21.67 -1.10 -2.73
CA GLY A 229 20.27 -0.92 -2.33
C GLY A 229 19.61 -2.17 -1.74
N LYS A 230 18.41 -1.98 -1.18
CA LYS A 230 17.55 -3.06 -0.68
C LYS A 230 16.32 -3.18 -1.56
N LEU A 231 15.75 -4.38 -1.63
CA LEU A 231 14.49 -4.63 -2.34
C LEU A 231 13.34 -4.80 -1.35
N VAL A 232 12.24 -4.13 -1.63
CA VAL A 232 10.98 -4.30 -0.90
C VAL A 232 9.93 -4.79 -1.88
N ALA A 233 9.18 -5.84 -1.52
CA ALA A 233 8.04 -6.30 -2.29
C ALA A 233 6.77 -6.45 -1.45
N TYR A 234 5.64 -6.08 -2.05
CA TYR A 234 4.29 -6.30 -1.53
C TYR A 234 3.59 -7.37 -2.36
N VAL A 235 3.03 -8.37 -1.67
CA VAL A 235 2.29 -9.48 -2.30
C VAL A 235 0.87 -9.52 -1.72
N PRO A 236 -0.06 -8.72 -2.27
CA PRO A 236 -1.48 -8.76 -1.91
C PRO A 236 -2.08 -10.15 -2.13
N GLY A 237 -3.25 -10.43 -1.54
CA GLY A 237 -3.91 -11.73 -1.66
C GLY A 237 -4.66 -11.96 -2.98
N ASN A 238 -4.93 -10.89 -3.75
CA ASN A 238 -5.65 -10.92 -5.02
C ASN A 238 -5.48 -9.59 -5.78
N SER A 239 -6.00 -9.54 -7.01
CA SER A 239 -5.95 -8.35 -7.89
C SER A 239 -6.65 -7.13 -7.28
N VAL A 240 -7.79 -7.31 -6.61
CA VAL A 240 -8.51 -6.21 -5.94
C VAL A 240 -7.63 -5.50 -4.90
N GLN A 241 -6.91 -6.28 -4.09
CA GLN A 241 -5.98 -5.71 -3.11
C GLN A 241 -4.76 -5.07 -3.80
N LEU A 242 -4.27 -5.64 -4.89
CA LEU A 242 -3.20 -5.05 -5.69
C LEU A 242 -3.60 -3.69 -6.24
N GLU A 243 -4.77 -3.61 -6.86
CA GLU A 243 -5.31 -2.38 -7.43
C GLU A 243 -5.56 -1.34 -6.34
N ALA A 244 -6.02 -1.77 -5.16
CA ALA A 244 -6.15 -0.89 -4.00
C ALA A 244 -4.79 -0.34 -3.53
N LEU A 245 -3.71 -1.13 -3.51
CA LEU A 245 -2.36 -0.63 -3.20
C LEU A 245 -1.88 0.42 -4.21
N LEU A 246 -2.32 0.32 -5.47
CA LEU A 246 -1.87 1.16 -6.57
C LEU A 246 -2.83 2.31 -6.92
N ALA A 247 -3.99 2.38 -6.26
CA ALA A 247 -5.11 3.26 -6.63
C ALA A 247 -5.53 3.11 -8.09
N ALA A 248 -5.53 1.87 -8.58
CA ALA A 248 -5.82 1.54 -9.97
C ALA A 248 -7.27 1.14 -10.19
N SER A 249 -7.73 1.29 -11.44
CA SER A 249 -9.05 0.82 -11.86
C SER A 249 -9.11 -0.72 -11.89
N PRO A 250 -10.28 -1.33 -11.66
CA PRO A 250 -10.45 -2.78 -11.79
C PRO A 250 -10.01 -3.31 -13.15
N GLY A 251 -9.24 -4.40 -13.16
CA GLY A 251 -8.70 -5.09 -14.33
C GLY A 251 -7.40 -4.48 -14.88
N SER A 252 -6.87 -3.42 -14.28
CA SER A 252 -5.67 -2.73 -14.81
C SER A 252 -4.40 -3.60 -14.77
N TYR A 253 -4.38 -4.63 -13.91
CA TYR A 253 -3.21 -5.47 -13.66
C TYR A 253 -3.44 -6.97 -13.94
N ASP A 254 -4.52 -7.34 -14.63
CA ASP A 254 -4.86 -8.75 -14.89
C ASP A 254 -3.82 -9.49 -15.74
N GLY A 255 -3.02 -8.76 -16.53
CA GLY A 255 -1.91 -9.31 -17.34
C GLY A 255 -0.52 -8.94 -16.84
N ILE A 256 -0.40 -8.32 -15.66
CA ILE A 256 0.86 -7.75 -15.16
C ILE A 256 1.30 -8.53 -13.92
N ALA A 257 2.43 -9.25 -14.04
CA ALA A 257 2.93 -10.14 -12.98
C ALA A 257 3.52 -9.38 -11.78
N ALA A 258 4.18 -8.25 -12.03
CA ALA A 258 4.69 -7.36 -11.02
C ALA A 258 4.88 -5.96 -11.60
N VAL A 259 5.02 -4.97 -10.74
CA VAL A 259 5.32 -3.58 -11.11
C VAL A 259 6.20 -2.91 -10.07
N THR A 260 7.21 -2.18 -10.53
CA THR A 260 8.04 -1.32 -9.69
C THR A 260 7.49 0.11 -9.71
N THR A 261 7.18 0.63 -8.52
CA THR A 261 6.60 1.97 -8.37
C THR A 261 7.03 2.58 -7.04
N THR A 262 6.75 3.86 -6.82
CA THR A 262 6.88 4.48 -5.50
C THR A 262 5.75 4.03 -4.59
N VAL A 263 6.00 3.90 -3.28
CA VAL A 263 4.99 3.41 -2.32
C VAL A 263 3.76 4.33 -2.28
N ASP A 264 3.98 5.64 -2.39
CA ASP A 264 2.95 6.67 -2.35
C ASP A 264 2.44 7.13 -3.72
N GLY A 265 3.05 6.64 -4.81
CA GLY A 265 2.73 7.08 -6.18
C GLY A 265 3.30 8.45 -6.55
N SER A 266 4.16 9.04 -5.71
CA SER A 266 4.84 10.28 -6.02
C SER A 266 5.95 10.08 -7.07
N GLU A 267 6.27 11.15 -7.81
CA GLU A 267 7.42 11.19 -8.74
C GLU A 267 8.69 11.79 -8.08
N ARG A 268 8.69 11.95 -6.75
CA ARG A 268 9.83 12.54 -6.03
C ARG A 268 11.03 11.60 -6.09
N GLN A 269 12.22 12.14 -6.31
CA GLN A 269 13.44 11.34 -6.38
C GLN A 269 13.76 10.60 -5.08
N ASP A 270 13.32 11.13 -3.95
CA ASP A 270 13.49 10.55 -2.61
C ASP A 270 12.28 9.72 -2.15
N ALA A 271 11.33 9.42 -3.04
CA ALA A 271 10.22 8.53 -2.72
C ALA A 271 10.72 7.08 -2.52
N PRO A 272 10.22 6.35 -1.51
CA PRO A 272 10.53 4.93 -1.35
C PRO A 272 9.92 4.13 -2.51
N VAL A 273 10.70 3.18 -3.05
CA VAL A 273 10.31 2.34 -4.20
C VAL A 273 9.98 0.93 -3.72
N VAL A 274 8.96 0.32 -4.32
CA VAL A 274 8.48 -1.03 -3.99
C VAL A 274 8.12 -1.80 -5.25
N ILE A 275 8.30 -3.11 -5.20
CA ILE A 275 7.81 -4.06 -6.20
C ILE A 275 6.45 -4.59 -5.72
N VAL A 276 5.37 -4.32 -6.44
CA VAL A 276 4.04 -4.89 -6.14
C VAL A 276 3.82 -6.09 -7.05
N VAL A 277 3.63 -7.26 -6.45
CA VAL A 277 3.50 -8.54 -7.16
C VAL A 277 2.04 -8.94 -7.28
N ASN A 278 1.59 -9.29 -8.49
CA ASN A 278 0.32 -9.96 -8.71
C ASN A 278 0.52 -11.48 -8.56
N PRO A 279 0.13 -12.11 -7.44
CA PRO A 279 0.35 -13.54 -7.26
C PRO A 279 -0.35 -14.38 -8.32
N ALA A 280 -1.53 -13.98 -8.78
CA ALA A 280 -2.29 -14.75 -9.77
C ALA A 280 -1.54 -14.89 -11.10
N VAL A 281 -0.92 -13.80 -11.57
CA VAL A 281 -0.18 -13.80 -12.84
C VAL A 281 1.23 -14.37 -12.64
N LEU A 282 1.90 -14.04 -11.52
CA LEU A 282 3.25 -14.53 -11.26
C LEU A 282 3.29 -16.06 -11.12
N ASP A 283 2.25 -16.67 -10.53
CA ASP A 283 2.16 -18.12 -10.33
C ASP A 283 2.08 -18.88 -11.66
N ASP A 284 1.35 -18.35 -12.64
CA ASP A 284 1.18 -18.95 -13.97
C ASP A 284 2.49 -19.00 -14.79
N LEU A 285 3.45 -18.14 -14.47
CA LEU A 285 4.75 -18.09 -15.16
C LEU A 285 5.71 -19.23 -14.78
N GLY A 286 5.38 -19.98 -13.71
CA GLY A 286 6.28 -20.98 -13.12
C GLY A 286 7.58 -20.38 -12.56
N PRO A 287 8.49 -21.20 -12.00
CA PRO A 287 9.64 -20.72 -11.25
C PRO A 287 10.63 -19.86 -12.06
N ILE A 288 10.85 -20.21 -13.34
CA ILE A 288 11.79 -19.48 -14.21
C ILE A 288 11.20 -18.12 -14.59
N GLY A 289 9.96 -18.09 -15.10
CA GLY A 289 9.32 -16.84 -15.49
C GLY A 289 9.11 -15.90 -14.30
N SER A 290 8.75 -16.45 -13.13
CA SER A 290 8.70 -15.67 -11.87
C SER A 290 10.03 -15.01 -11.54
N HIS A 291 11.15 -15.74 -11.69
CA HIS A 291 12.47 -15.21 -11.42
C HIS A 291 12.87 -14.11 -12.40
N VAL A 292 12.58 -14.30 -13.69
CA VAL A 292 12.85 -13.30 -14.74
C VAL A 292 12.10 -12.01 -14.43
N VAL A 293 10.80 -12.07 -14.16
CA VAL A 293 9.99 -10.89 -13.81
C VAL A 293 10.53 -10.21 -12.56
N VAL A 294 10.75 -10.95 -11.47
CA VAL A 294 11.24 -10.34 -10.22
C VAL A 294 12.63 -9.71 -10.41
N THR A 295 13.50 -10.29 -11.24
CA THR A 295 14.81 -9.71 -11.55
C THR A 295 14.68 -8.46 -12.41
N HIS A 296 13.79 -8.45 -13.39
CA HIS A 296 13.46 -7.27 -14.19
C HIS A 296 12.97 -6.11 -13.30
N GLU A 297 12.00 -6.35 -12.41
CA GLU A 297 11.55 -5.34 -11.44
C GLU A 297 12.67 -4.87 -10.50
N SER A 298 13.54 -5.80 -10.07
CA SER A 298 14.69 -5.45 -9.23
C SER A 298 15.69 -4.54 -9.94
N THR A 299 15.85 -4.70 -11.26
CA THR A 299 16.65 -3.79 -12.09
C THR A 299 16.04 -2.40 -12.12
N HIS A 300 14.72 -2.25 -12.27
CA HIS A 300 14.06 -0.93 -12.16
C HIS A 300 14.32 -0.26 -10.81
N VAL A 301 14.30 -1.02 -9.71
CA VAL A 301 14.66 -0.49 -8.39
C VAL A 301 16.12 -0.03 -8.38
N ALA A 302 17.04 -0.84 -8.93
CA ALA A 302 18.47 -0.56 -8.91
C ALA A 302 18.88 0.63 -9.78
N THR A 303 18.17 0.88 -10.87
CA THR A 303 18.38 2.01 -11.79
C THR A 303 17.52 3.22 -11.46
N ASN A 304 16.68 3.12 -10.42
CA ASN A 304 15.73 4.16 -10.00
C ASN A 304 14.72 4.55 -11.11
N ALA A 305 14.37 3.60 -11.98
CA ALA A 305 13.52 3.82 -13.15
C ALA A 305 12.10 4.29 -12.79
N ALA A 306 11.64 4.04 -11.56
CA ALA A 306 10.34 4.51 -11.08
C ALA A 306 10.23 6.04 -10.97
N VAL A 307 11.35 6.77 -10.82
CA VAL A 307 11.34 8.22 -10.57
C VAL A 307 12.34 9.00 -11.44
N VAL A 308 13.24 8.31 -12.14
CA VAL A 308 14.19 8.92 -13.08
C VAL A 308 13.66 8.76 -14.50
N LYS A 309 13.50 9.89 -15.20
CA LYS A 309 13.12 9.89 -16.62
C LYS A 309 14.27 9.35 -17.47
N MET A 310 14.01 8.30 -18.24
CA MET A 310 14.93 7.75 -19.22
C MET A 310 14.16 7.28 -20.47
N PRO A 311 14.81 7.15 -21.65
CA PRO A 311 14.15 6.61 -22.82
C PRO A 311 13.60 5.20 -22.54
N LEU A 312 12.42 4.87 -23.09
CA LEU A 312 11.76 3.59 -22.83
C LEU A 312 12.66 2.37 -23.14
N TRP A 313 13.43 2.43 -24.23
CA TRP A 313 14.35 1.35 -24.59
C TRP A 313 15.49 1.15 -23.58
N VAL A 314 15.81 2.16 -22.77
CA VAL A 314 16.79 2.06 -21.67
C VAL A 314 16.13 1.56 -20.39
N ALA A 315 14.88 1.98 -20.12
CA ALA A 315 14.16 1.54 -18.94
C ALA A 315 13.82 0.04 -19.00
N GLU A 316 13.36 -0.42 -20.16
CA GLU A 316 12.76 -1.76 -20.35
C GLU A 316 13.73 -2.80 -20.93
N GLY A 317 14.78 -2.36 -21.62
CA GLY A 317 15.76 -3.23 -22.29
C GLY A 317 16.80 -3.79 -21.34
#